data_AF-K9TQ56-F1
#
_entry.id   AF-K9TQ56-F1
#
_cell.length_a   1.000
_cell.length_b   1.000
_cell.length_c   1.000
_cell.angle_alpha   90.00
_cell.angle_beta   90.00
_cell.angle_gamma   90.00
#
_symmetry.space_group_name_H-M   'P 1'
#
loop_
_entity.id
_entity.type
_entity.pdbx_description
1 polymer ?
#
loop_
_entity_poly.entity_id
_entity_poly.type
_entity_poly.pdbx_seq_one_letter_code
_entity_poly.pdbx_strand_id
1 'polypeptide(L)'
;MNQTLITLSDSVETAVKEAASEHSGISPYQLQIIQASKHTWPNGCLGIAEPDELCSLAKVEGWRVVIENQENGHKWVYRTSLEAEEIRLEDQYIYSGNLPPEVFEAVMEEASARSHLPKNQLEIQQEERKTWPNNCLGLPQPHEGCVEMLVEGWRIVISHEDQTWVYRTSTNAGEIRLEPSNP
;
A
#
# COMPACT_ATOMS: atom_id res chain seq x y z
N MET A 1 -1.22 -13.33 19.18
CA MET A 1 -0.11 -12.72 19.95
C MET A 1 -0.50 -11.28 20.19
N ASN A 2 -0.71 -10.90 21.46
CA ASN A 2 -1.25 -9.60 21.83
C ASN A 2 -0.33 -8.48 21.32
N GLN A 3 -0.84 -7.67 20.40
CA GLN A 3 -0.19 -6.42 20.01
C GLN A 3 -0.27 -5.47 21.21
N THR A 4 0.86 -5.25 21.86
CA THR A 4 0.99 -4.25 22.92
C THR A 4 0.76 -2.89 22.28
N LEU A 5 -0.41 -2.28 22.49
CA LEU A 5 -0.66 -0.88 22.19
C LEU A 5 0.28 -0.05 23.08
N ILE A 6 1.41 0.41 22.53
CA ILE A 6 2.22 1.41 23.21
C ILE A 6 1.47 2.73 23.06
N THR A 7 1.15 3.38 24.19
CA THR A 7 0.54 4.71 24.20
C THR A 7 1.58 5.73 23.71
N LEU A 8 1.27 6.43 22.63
CA LEU A 8 2.06 7.54 22.13
C LEU A 8 1.80 8.78 23.00
N SER A 9 2.70 9.76 22.97
CA SER A 9 2.40 11.07 23.56
C SER A 9 1.37 11.81 22.70
N ASP A 10 0.56 12.67 23.33
CA ASP A 10 -0.42 13.51 22.62
C ASP A 10 0.21 14.31 21.47
N SER A 11 1.48 14.74 21.63
CA SER A 11 2.24 15.45 20.60
C SER A 11 2.47 14.58 19.36
N VAL A 12 2.95 13.35 19.54
CA VAL A 12 3.22 12.42 18.43
C VAL A 12 1.91 11.99 17.77
N GLU A 13 0.86 11.72 18.56
CA GLU A 13 -0.45 11.38 17.99
C GLU A 13 -1.03 12.49 17.12
N THR A 14 -0.94 13.73 17.61
CA THR A 14 -1.42 14.91 16.88
C THR A 14 -0.64 15.10 15.59
N ALA A 15 0.69 15.08 15.66
CA ALA A 15 1.55 15.31 14.51
C ALA A 15 1.38 14.23 13.41
N VAL A 16 1.19 12.96 13.79
CA VAL A 16 0.92 11.88 12.81
C VAL A 16 -0.47 12.03 12.18
N LYS A 17 -1.49 12.40 12.95
CA LYS A 17 -2.84 12.65 12.40
C LYS A 17 -2.85 13.87 11.47
N GLU A 18 -2.12 14.93 11.80
CA GLU A 18 -1.95 16.10 10.95
C GLU A 18 -1.24 15.73 9.65
N ALA A 19 -0.09 15.03 9.73
CA ALA A 19 0.62 14.56 8.54
C ALA A 19 -0.24 13.66 7.64
N ALA A 20 -1.05 12.78 8.23
CA ALA A 20 -1.98 11.94 7.49
C ALA A 20 -3.13 12.73 6.87
N SER A 21 -3.64 13.74 7.57
CA SER A 21 -4.67 14.64 7.07
C SER A 21 -4.17 15.48 5.90
N GLU A 22 -2.97 16.05 6.00
CA GLU A 22 -2.33 16.81 4.92
C GLU A 22 -2.08 15.96 3.68
N HIS A 23 -1.60 14.72 3.88
CA HIS A 23 -1.34 13.79 2.80
C HIS A 23 -2.62 13.32 2.08
N SER A 24 -3.68 12.99 2.82
CA SER A 24 -4.88 12.34 2.28
C SER A 24 -6.07 13.27 2.02
N GLY A 25 -6.05 14.50 2.55
CA GLY A 25 -7.20 15.41 2.54
C GLY A 25 -8.35 15.00 3.49
N ILE A 26 -8.15 13.96 4.29
CA ILE A 26 -9.16 13.45 5.24
C ILE A 26 -9.06 14.23 6.56
N SER A 27 -10.21 14.51 7.19
CA SER A 27 -10.26 15.17 8.50
C SER A 27 -9.52 14.34 9.57
N PRO A 28 -8.71 14.96 10.46
CA PRO A 28 -8.04 14.25 11.55
C PRO A 28 -9.00 13.46 12.47
N TYR A 29 -10.27 13.87 12.53
CA TYR A 29 -11.30 13.16 13.29
C TYR A 29 -11.74 11.83 12.67
N GLN A 30 -11.53 11.64 11.37
CA GLN A 30 -11.79 10.38 10.66
C GLN A 30 -10.57 9.45 10.67
N LEU A 31 -9.45 9.90 11.25
CA LEU A 31 -8.19 9.16 11.27
C LEU A 31 -7.91 8.61 12.67
N GLN A 32 -7.69 7.31 12.75
CA GLN A 32 -7.44 6.59 13.99
C GLN A 32 -6.08 5.90 13.96
N ILE A 33 -5.26 6.15 14.97
CA ILE A 33 -4.06 5.34 15.19
C ILE A 33 -4.50 3.99 15.75
N ILE A 34 -4.18 2.92 15.03
CA ILE A 34 -4.58 1.55 15.40
C ILE A 34 -3.40 0.72 15.90
N GLN A 35 -2.16 1.14 15.62
CA GLN A 35 -0.96 0.47 16.10
C GLN A 35 0.23 1.45 16.16
N ALA A 36 1.07 1.31 17.19
CA ALA A 36 2.34 2.00 17.29
C ALA A 36 3.43 1.08 17.87
N SER A 37 4.64 1.13 17.31
CA SER A 37 5.80 0.41 17.82
C SER A 37 7.05 1.30 17.83
N LYS A 38 7.86 1.20 18.90
CA LYS A 38 9.13 1.93 18.98
C LYS A 38 10.19 1.27 18.08
N HIS A 39 10.92 2.07 17.32
CA HIS A 39 11.98 1.63 16.40
C HIS A 39 13.22 2.51 16.50
N THR A 40 14.34 2.00 15.96
CA THR A 40 15.56 2.77 15.72
C THR A 40 15.86 2.76 14.23
N TRP A 41 15.85 3.95 13.64
CA TRP A 41 16.05 4.18 12.22
C TRP A 41 17.53 4.31 11.84
N PRO A 42 17.88 4.00 10.58
CA PRO A 42 19.29 3.97 10.16
C PRO A 42 19.91 5.36 9.96
N ASN A 43 19.09 6.40 9.74
CA ASN A 43 19.53 7.74 9.36
C ASN A 43 18.48 8.80 9.73
N GLY A 44 18.82 10.07 9.51
CA GLY A 44 17.95 11.22 9.77
C GLY A 44 16.63 11.23 9.00
N CYS A 45 16.58 10.58 7.83
CA CYS A 45 15.34 10.45 7.04
C CYS A 45 14.53 9.22 7.42
N LEU A 46 14.78 8.65 8.60
CA LEU A 46 14.03 7.51 9.14
C LEU A 46 14.09 6.25 8.23
N GLY A 47 15.15 6.14 7.42
CA GLY A 47 15.32 5.10 6.41
C GLY A 47 14.51 5.28 5.14
N ILE A 48 13.93 6.47 4.92
CA ILE A 48 13.11 6.83 3.75
C ILE A 48 13.60 8.19 3.22
N ALA A 49 14.67 8.14 2.43
CA ALA A 49 15.22 9.31 1.78
C ALA A 49 14.47 9.58 0.46
N GLU A 50 14.15 10.83 0.18
CA GLU A 50 13.75 11.23 -1.17
C GLU A 50 14.93 11.18 -2.15
N PRO A 51 14.69 11.12 -3.47
CA PRO A 51 15.76 11.25 -4.46
C PRO A 51 16.58 12.52 -4.22
N ASP A 52 17.91 12.36 -4.20
CA ASP A 52 18.88 13.43 -3.96
C ASP A 52 18.84 14.08 -2.55
N GLU A 53 18.06 13.53 -1.61
CA GLU A 53 18.02 14.01 -0.23
C GLU A 53 19.26 13.58 0.57
N LEU A 54 19.88 14.54 1.26
CA LEU A 54 21.02 14.28 2.14
C LEU A 54 20.55 14.02 3.58
N CYS A 55 20.46 12.74 3.94
CA CYS A 55 20.13 12.30 5.29
C CYS A 55 21.36 12.29 6.21
N SER A 56 21.17 12.68 7.47
CA SER A 56 22.22 12.47 8.49
C SER A 56 22.50 10.97 8.67
N LEU A 57 23.75 10.57 8.90
CA LEU A 57 24.10 9.15 9.11
C LEU A 57 23.86 8.66 10.55
N ALA A 58 23.35 9.53 11.43
CA ALA A 58 23.08 9.18 12.81
C ALA A 58 21.81 8.32 12.90
N LYS A 59 21.84 7.29 13.74
CA LYS A 59 20.63 6.52 14.06
C LYS A 59 19.65 7.36 14.86
N VAL A 60 18.38 7.28 14.53
CA VAL A 60 17.31 8.06 15.16
C VAL A 60 16.34 7.10 15.85
N GLU A 61 16.05 7.29 17.14
CA GLU A 61 14.94 6.60 17.78
C GLU A 61 13.61 7.24 17.39
N GLY A 62 12.55 6.45 17.33
CA GLY A 62 11.21 6.97 17.15
C GLY A 62 10.15 5.90 17.00
N TRP A 63 9.09 6.20 16.24
CA TRP A 63 7.88 5.40 16.20
C TRP A 63 7.53 4.96 14.80
N ARG A 64 7.04 3.73 14.66
CA ARG A 64 6.32 3.25 13.48
C ARG A 64 4.84 3.22 13.84
N VAL A 65 4.04 4.04 13.18
CA VAL A 65 2.64 4.30 13.53
C VAL A 65 1.74 3.92 12.37
N VAL A 66 0.75 3.05 12.61
CA VAL A 66 -0.27 2.67 11.64
C VAL A 66 -1.53 3.49 11.93
N ILE A 67 -1.96 4.26 10.94
CA ILE A 67 -3.15 5.11 11.00
C ILE A 67 -4.18 4.61 9.97
N GLU A 68 -5.44 4.53 10.38
CA GLU A 68 -6.56 4.00 9.61
C GLU A 68 -7.60 5.11 9.38
N ASN A 69 -8.11 5.23 8.17
CA ASN A 69 -9.34 5.96 7.91
C ASN A 69 -10.53 5.13 8.40
N GLN A 70 -11.28 5.65 9.36
CA GLN A 70 -12.41 4.95 9.98
C GLN A 70 -13.57 4.71 9.01
N GLU A 71 -13.67 5.46 7.91
CA GLU A 71 -14.78 5.36 6.95
C GLU A 71 -14.61 4.19 5.99
N ASN A 72 -13.40 4.01 5.44
CA ASN A 72 -13.13 3.00 4.40
C ASN A 72 -12.11 1.94 4.84
N GLY A 73 -11.54 2.05 6.04
CA GLY A 73 -10.55 1.13 6.59
C GLY A 73 -9.16 1.24 5.93
N HIS A 74 -8.91 2.22 5.05
CA HIS A 74 -7.62 2.42 4.41
C HIS A 74 -6.54 2.74 5.45
N LYS A 75 -5.31 2.22 5.28
CA LYS A 75 -4.23 2.37 6.27
C LYS A 75 -2.97 2.97 5.67
N TRP A 76 -2.34 3.85 6.43
CA TRP A 76 -1.01 4.37 6.18
C TRP A 76 -0.08 4.05 7.33
N VAL A 77 1.23 4.06 7.04
CA VAL A 77 2.26 3.94 8.06
C VAL A 77 3.15 5.15 8.05
N TYR A 78 3.31 5.75 9.22
CA TYR A 78 4.25 6.84 9.41
C TYR A 78 5.40 6.37 10.29
N ARG A 79 6.62 6.67 9.86
CA ARG A 79 7.80 6.65 10.72
C ARG A 79 7.99 8.04 11.28
N THR A 80 8.27 8.14 12.56
CA THR A 80 8.58 9.41 13.21
C THR A 80 9.87 9.30 13.99
N SER A 81 10.49 10.45 14.33
CA SER A 81 11.39 10.54 15.48
C SER A 81 10.61 10.45 16.80
N LEU A 82 11.29 10.35 17.95
CA LEU A 82 10.64 10.23 19.27
C LEU A 82 9.59 11.30 19.55
N GLU A 83 9.88 12.54 19.15
CA GLU A 83 9.05 13.72 19.38
C GLU A 83 8.31 14.18 18.11
N ALA A 84 8.35 13.35 17.05
CA ALA A 84 7.75 13.64 15.75
C ALA A 84 8.21 14.96 15.07
N GLU A 85 9.45 15.39 15.35
CA GLU A 85 10.13 16.47 14.61
C GLU A 85 10.39 16.10 13.15
N GLU A 86 10.57 14.80 12.89
CA GLU A 86 10.64 14.22 11.56
C GLU A 86 9.54 13.18 11.43
N ILE A 87 8.80 13.24 10.32
CA ILE A 87 7.72 12.31 10.00
C ILE A 87 7.87 11.92 8.53
N ARG A 88 7.90 10.62 8.25
CA ARG A 88 8.00 10.06 6.90
C ARG A 88 6.91 9.03 6.69
N LEU A 89 6.23 9.12 5.56
CA LEU A 89 5.31 8.07 5.12
C LEU A 89 6.14 6.85 4.70
N GLU A 90 6.05 5.78 5.48
CA GLU A 90 6.63 4.47 5.13
C GLU A 90 5.75 3.84 4.09
N ASP A 91 6.29 3.77 2.87
CA ASP A 91 5.76 3.21 1.62
C ASP A 91 4.22 3.07 1.62
N GLN A 92 3.62 3.88 0.75
CA GLN A 92 2.25 4.42 0.71
C GLN A 92 1.07 3.46 0.91
N TYR A 93 1.28 2.18 1.15
CA TYR A 93 0.25 1.18 1.32
C TYR A 93 0.61 0.16 2.39
N ILE A 94 0.07 0.35 3.60
CA ILE A 94 -0.47 -0.82 4.26
C ILE A 94 -1.83 -1.04 3.63
N TYR A 95 -1.82 -1.89 2.62
CA TYR A 95 -3.05 -2.44 2.09
C TYR A 95 -3.87 -3.01 3.25
N SER A 96 -5.06 -2.45 3.47
CA SER A 96 -6.02 -2.93 4.46
C SER A 96 -6.89 -4.07 3.93
N GLY A 97 -6.76 -4.40 2.64
CA GLY A 97 -7.41 -5.56 2.05
C GLY A 97 -6.63 -6.86 2.28
N ASN A 98 -7.18 -7.96 1.78
CA ASN A 98 -6.64 -9.32 2.01
C ASN A 98 -5.47 -9.74 1.11
N LEU A 99 -4.90 -8.81 0.33
CA LEU A 99 -3.85 -9.10 -0.65
C LEU A 99 -2.51 -9.27 0.08
N PRO A 100 -1.73 -10.29 -0.30
CA PRO A 100 -0.32 -10.33 0.05
C PRO A 100 0.41 -9.06 -0.42
N PRO A 101 1.35 -8.49 0.36
CA PRO A 101 2.08 -7.28 -0.02
C PRO A 101 2.77 -7.36 -1.38
N GLU A 102 3.28 -8.55 -1.74
CA GLU A 102 3.90 -8.79 -3.05
C GLU A 102 2.92 -8.66 -4.22
N VAL A 103 1.66 -9.08 -4.03
CA VAL A 103 0.61 -8.95 -5.04
C VAL A 103 0.18 -7.50 -5.18
N PHE A 104 -0.01 -6.85 -4.05
CA PHE A 104 -0.34 -5.43 -4.00
C PHE A 104 0.70 -4.60 -4.77
N GLU A 105 1.98 -4.75 -4.42
CA GLU A 105 3.06 -3.93 -4.99
C GLU A 105 3.20 -4.14 -6.50
N ALA A 106 3.18 -5.40 -6.94
CA ALA A 106 3.34 -5.73 -8.35
C ALA A 106 2.16 -5.22 -9.21
N VAL A 107 0.94 -5.26 -8.69
CA VAL A 107 -0.25 -4.74 -9.40
C VAL A 107 -0.24 -3.21 -9.47
N MET A 108 0.13 -2.53 -8.39
CA MET A 108 0.26 -1.07 -8.41
C MET A 108 1.39 -0.60 -9.33
N GLU A 109 2.48 -1.36 -9.43
CA GLU A 109 3.56 -1.07 -10.38
C GLU A 109 3.09 -1.23 -11.83
N GLU A 110 2.41 -2.34 -12.15
CA GLU A 110 1.84 -2.56 -13.48
C GLU A 110 0.77 -1.51 -13.84
N ALA A 111 -0.07 -1.11 -12.87
CA ALA A 111 -1.08 -0.06 -13.06
C ALA A 111 -0.46 1.31 -13.27
N SER A 112 0.56 1.67 -12.49
CA SER A 112 1.32 2.91 -12.63
C SER A 112 2.01 2.98 -13.99
N ALA A 113 2.74 1.92 -14.37
CA ALA A 113 3.42 1.85 -15.66
C ALA A 113 2.45 1.96 -16.84
N ARG A 114 1.27 1.32 -16.75
CA ARG A 114 0.26 1.34 -17.79
C ARG A 114 -0.44 2.69 -17.93
N SER A 115 -0.87 3.26 -16.81
CA SER A 115 -1.62 4.52 -16.78
C SER A 115 -0.73 5.75 -16.91
N HIS A 116 0.58 5.61 -16.68
CA HIS A 116 1.53 6.71 -16.51
C HIS A 116 1.18 7.63 -15.34
N LEU A 117 0.43 7.13 -14.36
CA LEU A 117 0.07 7.83 -13.13
C LEU A 117 0.95 7.33 -11.97
N PRO A 118 1.38 8.21 -11.05
CA PRO A 118 2.06 7.77 -9.85
C PRO A 118 1.14 6.88 -8.99
N LYS A 119 1.73 5.93 -8.25
CA LYS A 119 0.99 4.93 -7.44
C LYS A 119 0.05 5.56 -6.40
N ASN A 120 0.33 6.78 -5.94
CA ASN A 120 -0.51 7.52 -5.00
C ASN A 120 -1.79 8.11 -5.61
N GLN A 121 -1.93 8.09 -6.93
CA GLN A 121 -3.16 8.49 -7.63
C GLN A 121 -4.04 7.29 -7.96
N LEU A 122 -3.51 6.08 -7.89
CA LEU A 122 -4.26 4.86 -8.21
C LEU A 122 -4.91 4.32 -6.94
N GLU A 123 -6.13 3.79 -7.04
CA GLU A 123 -6.84 3.23 -5.89
C GLU A 123 -7.28 1.79 -6.18
N ILE A 124 -7.12 0.87 -5.22
CA ILE A 124 -7.78 -0.43 -5.28
C ILE A 124 -9.23 -0.27 -4.82
N GLN A 125 -10.16 -0.50 -5.75
CA GLN A 125 -11.61 -0.47 -5.49
C GLN A 125 -12.13 -1.81 -4.99
N GLN A 126 -11.56 -2.91 -5.47
CA GLN A 126 -12.03 -4.26 -5.15
C GLN A 126 -10.90 -5.26 -5.28
N GLU A 127 -10.80 -6.19 -4.33
CA GLU A 127 -10.08 -7.45 -4.51
C GLU A 127 -10.98 -8.66 -4.28
N GLU A 128 -10.74 -9.71 -5.05
CA GLU A 128 -11.44 -10.99 -4.91
C GLU A 128 -10.45 -12.15 -5.11
N ARG A 129 -10.41 -13.10 -4.18
CA ARG A 129 -9.64 -14.33 -4.37
C ARG A 129 -10.36 -15.23 -5.36
N LYS A 130 -9.66 -15.67 -6.40
CA LYS A 130 -10.21 -16.52 -7.46
C LYS A 130 -9.26 -17.66 -7.82
N THR A 131 -9.83 -18.70 -8.43
CA THR A 131 -9.08 -19.80 -9.05
C THR A 131 -9.31 -19.75 -10.56
N TRP A 132 -8.22 -19.67 -11.30
CA TRP A 132 -8.21 -19.58 -12.76
C TRP A 132 -8.07 -20.95 -13.41
N PRO A 133 -8.56 -21.13 -14.65
CA PRO A 133 -8.57 -22.45 -15.31
C PRO A 133 -7.21 -22.88 -15.88
N ASN A 134 -6.30 -21.92 -16.10
CA ASN A 134 -4.99 -22.17 -16.70
C ASN A 134 -3.94 -21.16 -16.20
N ASN A 135 -2.67 -21.40 -16.55
CA ASN A 135 -1.55 -20.54 -16.17
C ASN A 135 -1.59 -19.13 -16.81
N CYS A 136 -2.43 -18.91 -17.81
CA CYS A 136 -2.70 -17.59 -18.38
C CYS A 136 -3.86 -16.86 -17.65
N LEU A 137 -4.25 -17.34 -16.47
CA LEU A 137 -5.29 -16.73 -15.63
C LEU A 137 -6.66 -16.62 -16.33
N GLY A 138 -6.93 -17.53 -17.28
CA GLY A 138 -8.12 -17.50 -18.12
C GLY A 138 -8.15 -16.36 -19.14
N LEU A 139 -7.00 -15.74 -19.44
CA LEU A 139 -6.84 -14.65 -20.39
C LEU A 139 -5.72 -14.96 -21.43
N PRO A 140 -5.88 -16.01 -22.25
CA PRO A 140 -4.91 -16.34 -23.29
C PRO A 140 -4.80 -15.21 -24.32
N GLN A 141 -3.58 -14.86 -24.72
CA GLN A 141 -3.37 -14.00 -25.88
C GLN A 141 -3.59 -14.78 -27.19
N PRO A 142 -3.84 -14.08 -28.32
CA PRO A 142 -3.93 -14.73 -29.62
C PRO A 142 -2.66 -15.56 -29.92
N HIS A 143 -2.84 -16.84 -30.22
CA HIS A 143 -1.77 -17.83 -30.50
C HIS A 143 -0.91 -18.24 -29.30
N GLU A 144 -1.29 -17.86 -28.08
CA GLU A 144 -0.61 -18.32 -26.87
C GLU A 144 -1.11 -19.70 -26.43
N GLY A 145 -0.16 -20.59 -26.13
CA GLY A 145 -0.46 -21.91 -25.55
C GLY A 145 -0.43 -21.86 -24.03
N CYS A 146 -1.60 -21.89 -23.40
CA CYS A 146 -1.73 -21.92 -21.94
C CYS A 146 -1.75 -23.37 -21.44
N VAL A 147 -1.05 -23.62 -20.33
CA VAL A 147 -1.09 -24.91 -19.63
C VAL A 147 -2.38 -24.97 -18.83
N GLU A 148 -3.21 -25.97 -19.12
CA GLU A 148 -4.46 -26.25 -18.39
C GLU A 148 -4.13 -26.74 -16.98
N MET A 149 -4.30 -25.85 -16.00
CA MET A 149 -4.05 -26.09 -14.59
C MET A 149 -4.78 -25.05 -13.74
N LEU A 150 -5.31 -25.47 -12.60
CA LEU A 150 -5.93 -24.54 -11.66
C LEU A 150 -4.86 -23.67 -11.00
N VAL A 151 -5.03 -22.35 -11.10
CA VAL A 151 -4.12 -21.36 -10.49
C VAL A 151 -4.91 -20.50 -9.53
N GLU A 152 -4.58 -20.56 -8.25
CA GLU A 152 -5.11 -19.60 -7.28
C GLU A 152 -4.48 -18.22 -7.47
N GLY A 153 -5.26 -17.18 -7.19
CA GLY A 153 -4.77 -15.82 -7.10
C GLY A 153 -5.89 -14.82 -6.92
N TRP A 154 -5.75 -13.65 -7.55
CA TRP A 154 -6.57 -12.48 -7.23
C TRP A 154 -7.11 -11.80 -8.47
N ARG A 155 -8.35 -11.30 -8.39
CA ARG A 155 -8.92 -10.32 -9.30
C ARG A 155 -8.96 -8.98 -8.59
N ILE A 156 -8.28 -7.98 -9.12
CA ILE A 156 -8.06 -6.69 -8.47
C ILE A 156 -8.54 -5.59 -9.42
N VAL A 157 -9.38 -4.70 -8.93
CA VAL A 157 -9.89 -3.54 -9.67
C VAL A 157 -9.16 -2.31 -9.17
N ILE A 158 -8.42 -1.67 -10.07
CA ILE A 158 -7.74 -0.38 -9.86
C ILE A 158 -8.55 0.72 -10.53
N SER A 159 -8.66 1.88 -9.91
CA SER A 159 -9.29 3.07 -10.48
C SER A 159 -8.45 4.33 -10.33
N HIS A 160 -8.68 5.30 -11.20
CA HIS A 160 -8.35 6.70 -11.02
C HIS A 160 -9.38 7.54 -11.78
N GLU A 161 -10.06 8.45 -11.08
CA GLU A 161 -11.18 9.22 -11.63
C GLU A 161 -12.20 8.31 -12.34
N ASP A 162 -12.47 8.54 -13.63
CA ASP A 162 -13.43 7.76 -14.43
C ASP A 162 -12.80 6.51 -15.09
N GLN A 163 -11.52 6.23 -14.84
CA GLN A 163 -10.80 5.12 -15.47
C GLN A 163 -10.68 3.94 -14.51
N THR A 164 -10.82 2.73 -15.07
CA THR A 164 -10.68 1.48 -14.31
C THR A 164 -9.85 0.45 -15.08
N TRP A 165 -9.03 -0.29 -14.35
CA TRP A 165 -8.24 -1.41 -14.84
C TRP A 165 -8.48 -2.62 -13.95
N VAL A 166 -8.71 -3.77 -14.56
CA VAL A 166 -8.90 -5.01 -13.82
C VAL A 166 -7.71 -5.91 -14.07
N TYR A 167 -7.02 -6.31 -13.02
CA TYR A 167 -5.88 -7.21 -13.07
C TYR A 167 -6.25 -8.58 -12.50
N ARG A 168 -5.78 -9.64 -13.14
CA ARG A 168 -5.76 -10.99 -12.60
C ARG A 168 -4.33 -11.35 -12.25
N THR A 169 -4.12 -11.98 -11.10
CA THR A 169 -2.80 -12.44 -10.68
C THR A 169 -2.83 -13.90 -10.24
N SER A 170 -1.66 -14.54 -10.18
CA SER A 170 -1.42 -15.69 -9.29
C SER A 170 -1.30 -15.25 -7.82
N THR A 171 -1.36 -16.19 -6.87
CA THR A 171 -1.25 -15.91 -5.42
C THR A 171 -0.02 -15.10 -5.02
N ASN A 172 1.08 -15.21 -5.76
CA ASN A 172 2.34 -14.52 -5.51
C ASN A 172 2.70 -13.48 -6.58
N ALA A 173 1.76 -13.13 -7.46
CA ALA A 173 1.99 -12.22 -8.58
C ALA A 173 3.13 -12.62 -9.54
N GLY A 174 3.49 -13.92 -9.59
CA GLY A 174 4.40 -14.45 -10.60
C GLY A 174 3.84 -14.40 -12.03
N GLU A 175 2.51 -14.31 -12.16
CA GLU A 175 1.81 -13.96 -13.40
C GLU A 175 0.78 -12.87 -13.09
N ILE A 176 0.73 -11.83 -13.93
CA ILE A 176 -0.23 -10.73 -13.84
C ILE A 176 -0.75 -10.44 -15.25
N ARG A 177 -2.08 -10.33 -15.40
CA ARG A 177 -2.71 -10.00 -16.68
C ARG A 177 -3.80 -8.96 -16.53
N LEU A 178 -3.85 -8.03 -17.48
CA LEU A 178 -4.96 -7.10 -17.63
C LEU A 178 -6.16 -7.85 -18.20
N GLU A 179 -7.26 -7.86 -17.46
CA GLU A 179 -8.56 -8.30 -17.94
C GLU A 179 -9.12 -7.21 -18.88
N PRO A 180 -9.41 -7.56 -20.15
CA PRO A 180 -9.95 -6.59 -21.09
C PRO A 180 -11.32 -6.11 -20.61
N SER A 181 -11.53 -4.79 -20.66
CA SER A 181 -12.85 -4.19 -20.41
C SER A 181 -13.85 -4.82 -21.38
N ASN A 182 -14.92 -5.43 -20.87
CA ASN A 182 -15.96 -5.95 -21.75
C ASN A 182 -16.62 -4.75 -22.46
N PRO A 183 -16.68 -4.73 -23.80
CA PRO A 183 -17.38 -3.68 -24.54
C PRO A 183 -18.88 -3.65 -24.27
#